data_AF-A0A926AI66-F1
#
_entry.id   AF-A0A926AI66-F1
#
_cell.length_a   1.000
_cell.length_b   1.000
_cell.length_c   1.000
_cell.angle_alpha   90.00
_cell.angle_beta   90.00
_cell.angle_gamma   90.00
#
_symmetry.space_group_name_H-M   'P 1'
#
loop_
_entity.id
_entity.type
_entity.pdbx_description
1 polymer ?
#
loop_
_entity_poly.entity_id
_entity_poly.type
_entity_poly.pdbx_seq_one_letter_code
_entity_poly.pdbx_strand_id
1 'polypeptide(L)'
;MQKPIKIAVLDMYNGVANQGMRCIKSILGDYKTPDGQQLMWHVFDVRSRNEVPHHEDYDIFISSGGPGSPLNGEGVTGWETNYFNLIDSIWNHNAENEENKKYVFLICHSFQMVAHHFGLATLNRRKSTSFGVFPMHPTEAGLQEAVLENLPNPFYAVDSRDWQLVQPDNKRFETFGAKILAFEKERPNIPLERAIMAIRFSNEFFGTQFHPEADALWMTLSLNDPKRKDQVIAEHGEEKYYDMLDHLDDPDKIMLTQKTVIQTFLNLSVQALQEV
;
A
#
# COMPACT_ATOMS: atom_id res chain seq x y z
N MET A 1 -14.06 -21.44 21.34
CA MET A 1 -14.09 -20.26 20.46
C MET A 1 -12.68 -20.09 19.91
N GLN A 2 -12.52 -19.96 18.59
CA GLN A 2 -11.21 -19.60 18.02
C GLN A 2 -10.72 -18.28 18.62
N LYS A 3 -9.41 -18.12 18.78
CA LYS A 3 -8.81 -16.85 19.20
C LYS A 3 -9.09 -15.77 18.13
N PRO A 4 -9.33 -14.50 18.50
CA PRO A 4 -9.52 -13.46 17.51
C PRO A 4 -8.23 -13.24 16.70
N ILE A 5 -8.37 -12.98 15.40
CA ILE A 5 -7.26 -12.53 14.54
C ILE A 5 -6.99 -11.07 14.84
N LYS A 6 -5.73 -10.73 15.10
CA LYS A 6 -5.33 -9.39 15.52
C LYS A 6 -4.56 -8.68 14.41
N ILE A 7 -5.01 -7.47 14.08
CA ILE A 7 -4.39 -6.63 13.04
C ILE A 7 -3.79 -5.38 13.68
N ALA A 8 -2.52 -5.11 13.40
CA ALA A 8 -1.88 -3.84 13.71
C ALA A 8 -1.94 -2.94 12.49
N VAL A 9 -2.55 -1.76 12.62
CA VAL A 9 -2.55 -0.74 11.60
C VAL A 9 -1.51 0.31 11.97
N LEU A 10 -0.46 0.42 11.16
CA LEU A 10 0.67 1.31 11.38
C LEU A 10 0.41 2.63 10.65
N ASP A 11 0.05 3.67 11.40
CA ASP A 11 -0.28 5.00 10.88
C ASP A 11 1.01 5.79 10.60
N MET A 12 1.27 6.01 9.32
CA MET A 12 2.45 6.72 8.79
C MET A 12 2.13 8.17 8.41
N TYR A 13 1.01 8.74 8.84
CA TYR A 13 0.59 10.08 8.44
C TYR A 13 1.14 11.23 9.29
N ASN A 14 1.89 10.95 10.36
CA ASN A 14 2.56 11.97 11.17
C ASN A 14 1.59 13.05 11.69
N GLY A 15 0.41 12.63 12.17
CA GLY A 15 -0.60 13.52 12.75
C GLY A 15 -1.34 14.38 11.72
N VAL A 16 -1.04 14.23 10.43
CA VAL A 16 -1.71 14.94 9.35
C VAL A 16 -3.05 14.27 9.06
N ALA A 17 -4.11 15.09 8.98
CA ALA A 17 -5.44 14.63 8.58
C ALA A 17 -5.38 13.95 7.21
N ASN A 18 -5.92 12.74 7.12
CA ASN A 18 -5.82 11.92 5.93
C ASN A 18 -7.05 11.03 5.75
N GLN A 19 -7.21 10.55 4.52
CA GLN A 19 -8.34 9.68 4.16
C GLN A 19 -7.96 8.23 4.00
N GLY A 20 -6.69 7.92 3.75
CA GLY A 20 -6.23 6.53 3.68
C GLY A 20 -6.54 5.78 4.97
N MET A 21 -6.30 6.39 6.14
CA MET A 21 -6.67 5.78 7.42
C MET A 21 -8.17 5.59 7.62
N ARG A 22 -8.99 6.53 7.15
CA ARG A 22 -10.45 6.36 7.17
C ARG A 22 -10.84 5.14 6.33
N CYS A 23 -10.29 5.02 5.13
CA CYS A 23 -10.62 3.93 4.21
C CYS A 23 -10.14 2.58 4.74
N ILE A 24 -8.91 2.49 5.25
CA ILE A 24 -8.38 1.27 5.90
C ILE A 24 -9.30 0.84 7.05
N LYS A 25 -9.70 1.78 7.92
CA LYS A 25 -10.62 1.50 9.04
C LYS A 25 -11.99 1.01 8.56
N SER A 26 -12.52 1.59 7.48
CA SER A 26 -13.79 1.13 6.88
C SER A 26 -13.66 -0.29 6.37
N ILE A 27 -12.64 -0.57 5.56
CA ILE A 27 -12.36 -1.90 5.02
C ILE A 27 -12.27 -2.92 6.16
N LEU A 28 -11.54 -2.61 7.23
CA LEU A 28 -11.42 -3.51 8.39
C LEU A 28 -12.70 -3.67 9.21
N GLY A 29 -13.54 -2.63 9.30
CA GLY A 29 -14.83 -2.71 10.00
C GLY A 29 -15.88 -3.51 9.23
N ASP A 30 -15.85 -3.40 7.90
CA ASP A 30 -16.78 -4.06 6.99
C ASP A 30 -16.37 -5.51 6.70
N TYR A 31 -15.06 -5.80 6.77
CA TYR A 31 -14.52 -7.14 6.52
C TYR A 31 -15.12 -8.19 7.47
N LYS A 32 -15.53 -9.31 6.87
CA LYS A 32 -16.01 -10.50 7.58
C LYS A 32 -15.09 -11.65 7.20
N THR A 33 -14.52 -12.29 8.20
CA THR A 33 -13.75 -13.52 8.01
C THR A 33 -14.65 -14.60 7.40
N PRO A 34 -14.11 -15.45 6.49
CA PRO A 34 -14.91 -16.48 5.82
C PRO A 34 -15.63 -17.46 6.75
N ASP A 35 -15.03 -17.77 7.91
CA ASP A 35 -15.55 -18.71 8.90
C ASP A 35 -16.23 -18.03 10.10
N GLY A 36 -16.35 -16.70 10.08
CA GLY A 36 -16.92 -15.91 11.18
C GLY A 36 -16.00 -15.75 12.39
N GLN A 37 -14.70 -16.10 12.29
CA GLN A 37 -13.71 -15.81 13.32
C GLN A 37 -13.64 -14.31 13.63
N GLN A 38 -13.59 -13.94 14.90
CA GLN A 38 -13.55 -12.53 15.28
C GLN A 38 -12.25 -11.86 14.80
N LEU A 39 -12.36 -10.67 14.22
CA LEU A 39 -11.23 -9.82 13.88
C LEU A 39 -11.17 -8.62 14.82
N MET A 40 -9.98 -8.31 15.31
CA MET A 40 -9.68 -7.15 16.14
C MET A 40 -8.55 -6.36 15.50
N TRP A 41 -8.62 -5.03 15.56
CA TRP A 41 -7.54 -4.18 15.05
C TRP A 41 -7.23 -3.03 15.99
N HIS A 42 -5.96 -2.65 16.03
CA HIS A 42 -5.45 -1.51 16.79
C HIS A 42 -4.62 -0.61 15.88
N VAL A 43 -4.73 0.70 16.08
CA VAL A 43 -3.95 1.69 15.32
C VAL A 43 -2.80 2.16 16.18
N PHE A 44 -1.61 2.20 15.59
CA PHE A 44 -0.38 2.67 16.20
C PHE A 44 0.10 3.91 15.45
N ASP A 45 0.21 5.04 16.14
CA ASP A 45 0.75 6.28 15.55
C ASP A 45 2.28 6.22 15.54
N VAL A 46 2.81 5.67 14.44
CA VAL A 46 4.24 5.37 14.31
C VAL A 46 5.07 6.64 14.23
N ARG A 47 4.64 7.64 13.46
CA ARG A 47 5.48 8.80 13.16
C ARG A 47 5.39 9.92 14.19
N SER A 48 4.18 10.27 14.65
CA SER A 48 4.05 11.38 15.61
C SER A 48 4.34 10.96 17.03
N ARG A 49 3.95 9.72 17.39
CA ARG A 49 3.99 9.23 18.78
C ARG A 49 5.02 8.12 19.00
N ASN A 50 5.68 7.65 17.94
CA ASN A 50 6.63 6.54 18.01
C ASN A 50 6.02 5.29 18.65
N GLU A 51 4.73 5.04 18.36
CA GLU A 51 4.03 3.86 18.83
C GLU A 51 4.24 2.72 17.82
N VAL A 52 4.86 1.63 18.25
CA VAL A 52 5.00 0.41 17.46
C VAL A 52 4.53 -0.80 18.29
N PRO A 53 3.77 -1.74 17.71
CA PRO A 53 3.38 -2.96 18.40
C PRO A 53 4.57 -3.89 18.66
N HIS A 54 4.42 -4.78 19.65
CA HIS A 54 5.22 -6.01 19.66
C HIS A 54 4.69 -6.97 18.59
N HIS A 55 5.57 -7.48 17.73
CA HIS A 55 5.14 -8.29 16.59
C HIS A 55 4.44 -9.61 16.98
N GLU A 56 4.76 -10.15 18.15
CA GLU A 56 4.17 -11.38 18.68
C GLU A 56 2.66 -11.23 18.99
N ASP A 57 2.21 -10.01 19.29
CA ASP A 57 0.84 -9.73 19.72
C ASP A 57 -0.17 -9.67 18.57
N TYR A 58 0.29 -9.65 17.32
CA TYR A 58 -0.52 -9.41 16.12
C TYR A 58 -0.23 -10.44 15.04
N ASP A 59 -1.18 -10.69 14.17
CA ASP A 59 -1.06 -11.68 13.09
C ASP A 59 -0.88 -11.02 11.72
N ILE A 60 -1.52 -9.86 11.54
CA ILE A 60 -1.50 -9.10 10.28
C ILE A 60 -1.12 -7.64 10.57
N PHE A 61 -0.32 -7.04 9.69
CA PHE A 61 0.11 -5.66 9.75
C PHE A 61 -0.29 -4.94 8.47
N ILE A 62 -0.95 -3.79 8.60
CA ILE A 62 -1.24 -2.90 7.47
C ILE A 62 -0.52 -1.58 7.73
N SER A 63 0.50 -1.28 6.94
CA SER A 63 1.25 -0.04 7.04
C SER A 63 0.79 0.94 5.97
N SER A 64 0.34 2.12 6.42
CA SER A 64 -0.31 3.08 5.53
C SER A 64 0.68 3.82 4.63
N GLY A 65 0.12 4.60 3.70
CA GLY A 65 0.82 5.74 3.11
C GLY A 65 1.08 6.85 4.14
N GLY A 66 1.74 7.91 3.71
CA GLY A 66 2.15 9.00 4.58
C GLY A 66 2.73 10.17 3.78
N PRO A 67 2.70 11.39 4.32
CA PRO A 67 3.27 12.56 3.68
C PRO A 67 4.80 12.59 3.83
N GLY A 68 5.44 13.45 3.05
CA GLY A 68 6.85 13.76 3.23
C GLY A 68 7.82 12.75 2.60
N SER A 69 9.10 12.94 2.91
CA SER A 69 10.17 12.10 2.36
C SER A 69 10.19 10.69 2.97
N PRO A 70 10.26 9.61 2.17
CA PRO A 70 10.57 8.26 2.63
C PRO A 70 12.08 8.06 2.90
N LEU A 71 12.93 9.00 2.47
CA LEU A 71 14.36 9.04 2.77
C LEU A 71 14.60 10.09 3.87
N ASN A 72 14.79 9.64 5.11
CA ASN A 72 15.18 10.41 6.29
C ASN A 72 14.20 11.47 6.83
N GLY A 73 13.61 11.16 7.99
CA GLY A 73 13.48 12.03 9.18
C GLY A 73 13.06 13.49 9.02
N GLU A 74 11.77 13.77 8.79
CA GLU A 74 11.16 15.09 9.05
C GLU A 74 11.01 15.36 10.57
N GLY A 75 12.12 15.52 11.29
CA GLY A 75 12.16 16.19 12.59
C GLY A 75 11.84 15.34 13.84
N VAL A 76 11.31 14.12 13.73
CA VAL A 76 11.16 13.18 14.87
C VAL A 76 12.26 12.12 14.78
N THR A 77 13.11 12.03 15.80
CA THR A 77 14.21 11.07 15.87
C THR A 77 13.76 9.75 16.52
N GLY A 78 14.16 8.61 15.95
CA GLY A 78 14.00 7.28 16.57
C GLY A 78 12.81 6.44 16.10
N TRP A 79 11.78 7.02 15.49
CA TRP A 79 10.63 6.23 15.00
C TRP A 79 11.00 5.35 13.81
N GLU A 80 11.85 5.82 12.89
CA GLU A 80 12.31 5.03 11.74
C GLU A 80 13.03 3.78 12.22
N THR A 81 13.92 3.91 13.21
CA THR A 81 14.62 2.78 13.83
C THR A 81 13.63 1.78 14.42
N ASN A 82 12.65 2.24 15.19
CA ASN A 82 11.65 1.36 15.80
C ASN A 82 10.75 0.67 14.75
N TYR A 83 10.37 1.39 13.69
CA TYR A 83 9.61 0.84 12.58
C TYR A 83 10.40 -0.23 11.82
N PHE A 84 11.65 0.03 11.46
CA PHE A 84 12.48 -0.96 10.76
C PHE A 84 12.83 -2.15 11.66
N ASN A 85 13.06 -1.93 12.96
CA ASN A 85 13.21 -3.02 13.92
C ASN A 85 11.96 -3.92 13.97
N LEU A 86 10.75 -3.34 13.90
CA LEU A 86 9.52 -4.10 13.81
C LEU A 86 9.46 -4.92 12.51
N ILE A 87 9.74 -4.28 11.36
CA ILE A 87 9.75 -4.96 10.04
C ILE A 87 10.75 -6.11 10.02
N ASP A 88 11.97 -5.90 10.51
CA ASP A 88 13.01 -6.92 10.61
C ASP A 88 12.63 -8.04 11.58
N SER A 89 11.99 -7.70 12.70
CA SER A 89 11.49 -8.71 13.66
C SER A 89 10.43 -9.60 13.03
N ILE A 90 9.46 -9.01 12.31
CA ILE A 90 8.43 -9.77 11.59
C ILE A 90 9.07 -10.66 10.51
N TRP A 91 10.02 -10.11 9.75
CA TRP A 91 10.72 -10.85 8.70
C TRP A 91 11.48 -12.06 9.26
N ASN A 92 12.26 -11.86 10.33
CA ASN A 92 13.01 -12.92 10.99
C ASN A 92 12.09 -13.95 11.65
N HIS A 93 11.02 -13.50 12.31
CA HIS A 93 10.00 -14.39 12.85
C HIS A 93 9.42 -15.32 11.77
N ASN A 94 9.10 -14.77 10.60
CA ASN A 94 8.62 -15.57 9.47
C ASN A 94 9.70 -16.50 8.91
N ALA A 95 10.99 -16.17 8.99
CA ALA A 95 12.05 -17.07 8.55
C ALA A 95 12.22 -18.27 9.50
N GLU A 96 11.95 -18.09 10.80
CA GLU A 96 12.19 -19.09 11.85
C GLU A 96 10.95 -19.90 12.22
N ASN A 97 9.74 -19.45 11.84
CA ASN A 97 8.48 -20.11 12.20
C ASN A 97 7.72 -20.51 10.94
N GLU A 98 7.45 -21.80 10.73
CA GLU A 98 6.65 -22.26 9.58
C GLU A 98 5.14 -22.14 9.84
N GLU A 99 4.72 -22.36 11.09
CA GLU A 99 3.32 -22.45 11.50
C GLU A 99 2.72 -21.08 11.85
N ASN A 100 3.40 -20.25 12.64
CA ASN A 100 2.83 -18.98 13.11
C ASN A 100 3.32 -17.78 12.28
N LYS A 101 3.02 -17.74 10.99
CA LYS A 101 3.45 -16.62 10.12
C LYS A 101 2.72 -15.30 10.44
N LYS A 102 3.38 -14.19 10.12
CA LYS A 102 2.89 -12.82 10.25
C LYS A 102 2.80 -12.16 8.87
N TYR A 103 1.67 -11.54 8.55
CA TYR A 103 1.41 -11.01 7.21
C TYR A 103 1.50 -9.49 7.18
N VAL A 104 2.14 -8.92 6.15
CA VAL A 104 2.36 -7.46 6.06
C VAL A 104 1.89 -6.91 4.72
N PHE A 105 1.03 -5.88 4.78
CA PHE A 105 0.61 -5.08 3.65
C PHE A 105 1.18 -3.67 3.73
N LEU A 106 1.85 -3.22 2.67
CA LEU A 106 2.51 -1.91 2.61
C LEU A 106 1.87 -1.01 1.54
N ILE A 107 1.61 0.25 1.88
CA ILE A 107 0.94 1.22 1.00
C ILE A 107 1.82 2.46 0.79
N CYS A 108 2.05 2.84 -0.46
CA CYS A 108 2.70 4.07 -0.90
C CYS A 108 4.00 4.41 -0.14
N HIS A 109 3.93 5.22 0.91
CA HIS A 109 5.07 5.64 1.73
C HIS A 109 5.76 4.47 2.44
N SER A 110 5.00 3.61 3.14
CA SER A 110 5.58 2.43 3.82
C SER A 110 6.16 1.43 2.82
N PHE A 111 5.53 1.26 1.67
CA PHE A 111 6.06 0.46 0.55
C PHE A 111 7.42 0.99 0.08
N GLN A 112 7.54 2.31 -0.10
CA GLN A 112 8.79 2.97 -0.47
C GLN A 112 9.88 2.73 0.57
N MET A 113 9.55 2.94 1.85
CA MET A 113 10.49 2.76 2.95
C MET A 113 11.01 1.33 3.05
N VAL A 114 10.13 0.32 3.04
CA VAL A 114 10.54 -1.08 3.22
C VAL A 114 11.29 -1.62 2.00
N ALA A 115 10.86 -1.29 0.78
CA ALA A 115 11.61 -1.71 -0.41
C ALA A 115 12.99 -1.04 -0.49
N HIS A 116 13.13 0.19 0.00
CA HIS A 116 14.43 0.84 0.16
C HIS A 116 15.29 0.17 1.25
N HIS A 117 14.70 -0.12 2.42
CA HIS A 117 15.37 -0.80 3.54
C HIS A 117 15.94 -2.16 3.13
N PHE A 118 15.19 -2.95 2.35
CA PHE A 118 15.67 -4.23 1.81
C PHE A 118 16.60 -4.09 0.59
N GLY A 119 16.81 -2.85 0.09
CA GLY A 119 17.67 -2.57 -1.04
C GLY A 119 17.16 -3.15 -2.36
N LEU A 120 15.84 -3.32 -2.52
CA LEU A 120 15.27 -3.95 -3.70
C LEU A 120 15.34 -3.06 -4.95
N ALA A 121 15.25 -1.73 -4.79
CA ALA A 121 15.24 -0.80 -5.91
C ALA A 121 15.72 0.59 -5.49
N THR A 122 16.01 1.43 -6.48
CA THR A 122 16.37 2.83 -6.26
C THR A 122 15.14 3.67 -5.94
N LEU A 123 15.16 4.31 -4.78
CA LEU A 123 14.14 5.27 -4.36
C LEU A 123 14.60 6.69 -4.73
N ASN A 124 13.85 7.38 -5.59
CA ASN A 124 14.16 8.75 -5.98
C ASN A 124 12.92 9.64 -6.05
N ARG A 125 13.16 10.96 -6.08
CA ARG A 125 12.11 11.96 -6.21
C ARG A 125 11.67 12.06 -7.66
N ARG A 126 10.36 12.13 -7.89
CA ARG A 126 9.78 12.37 -9.22
C ARG A 126 10.09 13.78 -9.70
N LYS A 127 10.15 13.94 -11.02
CA LYS A 127 10.24 15.27 -11.66
C LYS A 127 9.01 16.15 -11.38
N SER A 128 7.85 15.53 -11.21
CA SER A 128 6.58 16.16 -10.85
C SER A 128 5.73 15.22 -10.01
N THR A 129 4.88 15.78 -9.15
CA THR A 129 3.92 15.03 -8.33
C THR A 129 3.02 14.14 -9.18
N SER A 130 2.82 12.90 -8.76
CA SER A 130 1.76 12.02 -9.29
C SER A 130 0.53 12.32 -8.48
N PHE A 131 -0.57 12.56 -9.17
CA PHE A 131 -1.86 12.78 -8.53
C PHE A 131 -2.91 12.40 -9.57
N GLY A 132 -3.78 11.44 -9.29
CA GLY A 132 -4.79 11.02 -10.25
C GLY A 132 -5.08 9.54 -10.23
N VAL A 133 -5.82 9.10 -11.24
CA VAL A 133 -6.23 7.72 -11.43
C VAL A 133 -5.50 7.20 -12.66
N PHE A 134 -4.67 6.19 -12.50
CA PHE A 134 -3.78 5.74 -13.57
C PHE A 134 -3.86 4.23 -13.77
N PRO A 135 -3.62 3.77 -15.02
CA PRO A 135 -3.48 2.36 -15.29
C PRO A 135 -2.18 1.82 -14.70
N MET A 136 -2.30 0.68 -14.03
CA MET A 136 -1.23 -0.17 -13.53
C MET A 136 -1.14 -1.37 -14.46
N HIS A 137 0.09 -1.72 -14.87
CA HIS A 137 0.34 -2.76 -15.84
C HIS A 137 1.01 -3.95 -15.14
N PRO A 138 0.27 -5.05 -14.91
CA PRO A 138 0.84 -6.28 -14.35
C PRO A 138 2.02 -6.82 -15.18
N THR A 139 3.01 -7.38 -14.51
CA THR A 139 4.03 -8.24 -15.12
C THR A 139 3.47 -9.66 -15.30
N GLU A 140 4.24 -10.57 -15.91
CA GLU A 140 3.87 -12.00 -15.95
C GLU A 140 3.65 -12.57 -14.53
N ALA A 141 4.48 -12.17 -13.56
CA ALA A 141 4.29 -12.53 -12.15
C ALA A 141 3.03 -11.89 -11.55
N GLY A 142 2.71 -10.64 -11.92
CA GLY A 142 1.49 -9.97 -11.50
C GLY A 142 0.21 -10.58 -12.03
N LEU A 143 0.24 -11.17 -13.23
CA LEU A 143 -0.90 -11.89 -13.81
C LEU A 143 -1.20 -13.22 -13.08
N GLN A 144 -0.23 -13.76 -12.34
CA GLN A 144 -0.36 -14.98 -11.54
C GLN A 144 -0.54 -14.69 -10.05
N GLU A 145 -0.58 -13.41 -9.67
CA GLU A 145 -0.67 -12.99 -8.28
C GLU A 145 -2.13 -13.02 -7.80
N ALA A 146 -2.42 -13.89 -6.83
CA ALA A 146 -3.76 -14.05 -6.26
C ALA A 146 -4.37 -12.73 -5.77
N VAL A 147 -3.57 -11.83 -5.18
CA VAL A 147 -4.06 -10.51 -4.73
C VAL A 147 -4.52 -9.61 -5.88
N LEU A 148 -4.02 -9.83 -7.10
CA LEU A 148 -4.33 -9.06 -8.31
C LEU A 148 -5.20 -9.83 -9.32
N GLU A 149 -5.49 -11.11 -9.10
CA GLU A 149 -6.05 -12.03 -10.11
C GLU A 149 -7.41 -11.58 -10.69
N ASN A 150 -8.19 -10.85 -9.90
CA ASN A 150 -9.54 -10.39 -10.27
C ASN A 150 -9.55 -8.98 -10.87
N LEU A 151 -8.37 -8.41 -11.15
CA LEU A 151 -8.22 -7.09 -11.75
C LEU A 151 -7.92 -7.22 -13.26
N PRO A 152 -8.43 -6.29 -14.10
CA PRO A 152 -8.12 -6.28 -15.53
C PRO A 152 -6.65 -5.92 -15.80
N ASN A 153 -6.20 -6.11 -17.05
CA ASN A 153 -4.90 -5.64 -17.50
C ASN A 153 -5.06 -4.61 -18.64
N PRO A 154 -4.76 -3.31 -18.40
CA PRO A 154 -4.36 -2.73 -17.11
C PRO A 154 -5.54 -2.59 -16.14
N PHE A 155 -5.25 -2.44 -14.85
CA PHE A 155 -6.23 -2.03 -13.83
C PHE A 155 -5.96 -0.61 -13.36
N TYR A 156 -6.95 0.05 -12.78
CA TYR A 156 -6.83 1.47 -12.43
C TYR A 156 -6.80 1.67 -10.92
N ALA A 157 -5.86 2.49 -10.46
CA ALA A 157 -5.73 2.83 -9.05
C ALA A 157 -5.34 4.30 -8.87
N VAL A 158 -5.57 4.81 -7.66
CA VAL A 158 -5.17 6.16 -7.27
C VAL A 158 -3.66 6.19 -7.05
N ASP A 159 -3.00 7.14 -7.68
CA ASP A 159 -1.57 7.42 -7.49
C ASP A 159 -1.40 8.87 -7.02
N SER A 160 -0.84 9.05 -5.81
CA SER A 160 -0.65 10.35 -5.17
C SER A 160 0.69 10.39 -4.45
N ARG A 161 1.78 10.79 -5.14
CA ARG A 161 3.16 10.69 -4.61
C ARG A 161 4.16 11.62 -5.27
N ASP A 162 5.16 12.01 -4.49
CA ASP A 162 6.35 12.74 -4.96
C ASP A 162 7.59 11.85 -5.13
N TRP A 163 7.54 10.62 -4.65
CA TRP A 163 8.64 9.66 -4.66
C TRP A 163 8.27 8.41 -5.45
N GLN A 164 9.29 7.70 -5.93
CA GLN A 164 9.09 6.51 -6.75
C GLN A 164 10.21 5.51 -6.56
N LEU A 165 9.86 4.23 -6.75
CA LEU A 165 10.83 3.14 -6.83
C LEU A 165 11.06 2.79 -8.29
N VAL A 166 12.32 2.85 -8.72
CA VAL A 166 12.77 2.56 -10.08
C VAL A 166 14.06 1.74 -10.00
N GLN A 167 14.57 1.24 -11.13
CA GLN A 167 15.85 0.52 -11.20
C GLN A 167 15.95 -0.64 -10.18
N PRO A 168 15.18 -1.73 -10.40
CA PRO A 168 15.25 -2.88 -9.51
C PRO A 168 16.66 -3.51 -9.50
N ASP A 169 17.11 -3.93 -8.32
CA ASP A 169 18.30 -4.75 -8.15
C ASP A 169 17.90 -6.23 -8.28
N ASN A 170 18.08 -6.79 -9.48
CA ASN A 170 17.71 -8.16 -9.79
C ASN A 170 18.34 -9.19 -8.82
N LYS A 171 19.59 -8.97 -8.37
CA LYS A 171 20.24 -9.90 -7.43
C LYS A 171 19.57 -9.88 -6.07
N ARG A 172 19.14 -8.70 -5.61
CA ARG A 172 18.39 -8.56 -4.37
C ARG A 172 17.00 -9.19 -4.49
N PHE A 173 16.28 -8.96 -5.58
CA PHE A 173 15.00 -9.65 -5.83
C PHE A 173 15.16 -11.17 -5.81
N GLU A 174 16.17 -11.73 -6.49
CA GLU A 174 16.47 -13.16 -6.46
C GLU A 174 16.80 -13.66 -5.05
N THR A 175 17.62 -12.93 -4.29
CA THR A 175 18.00 -13.29 -2.91
C THR A 175 16.79 -13.37 -1.98
N PHE A 176 15.83 -12.45 -2.14
CA PHE A 176 14.60 -12.43 -1.34
C PHE A 176 13.52 -13.38 -1.86
N GLY A 177 13.64 -13.89 -3.10
CA GLY A 177 12.52 -14.54 -3.80
C GLY A 177 11.38 -13.56 -4.14
N ALA A 178 11.66 -12.26 -4.12
CA ALA A 178 10.68 -11.22 -4.36
C ALA A 178 10.31 -11.13 -5.85
N LYS A 179 9.10 -10.65 -6.14
CA LYS A 179 8.60 -10.48 -7.51
C LYS A 179 8.04 -9.07 -7.71
N ILE A 180 8.44 -8.43 -8.81
CA ILE A 180 7.78 -7.21 -9.29
C ILE A 180 6.46 -7.63 -9.95
N LEU A 181 5.36 -7.07 -9.47
CA LEU A 181 4.02 -7.47 -9.89
C LEU A 181 3.39 -6.50 -10.88
N ALA A 182 3.71 -5.22 -10.78
CA ALA A 182 3.15 -4.22 -11.68
C ALA A 182 4.10 -3.04 -11.88
N PHE A 183 3.98 -2.39 -13.04
CA PHE A 183 4.65 -1.14 -13.36
C PHE A 183 3.65 -0.04 -13.68
N GLU A 184 4.12 1.20 -13.59
CA GLU A 184 3.38 2.39 -14.02
C GLU A 184 3.07 2.31 -15.53
N LYS A 185 2.16 3.15 -16.02
CA LYS A 185 1.84 3.29 -17.44
C LYS A 185 3.07 3.38 -18.34
N GLU A 186 2.95 2.85 -19.56
CA GLU A 186 4.00 2.95 -20.57
C GLU A 186 4.23 4.41 -21.00
N ARG A 187 5.49 4.71 -21.32
CA ARG A 187 5.96 6.05 -21.66
C ARG A 187 6.84 5.99 -22.93
N PRO A 188 6.30 5.60 -24.09
CA PRO A 188 7.11 5.37 -25.29
C PRO A 188 7.89 6.62 -25.76
N ASN A 189 7.34 7.80 -25.50
CA ASN A 189 7.90 9.08 -25.98
C ASN A 189 8.55 9.92 -24.88
N ILE A 190 8.62 9.42 -23.64
CA ILE A 190 9.17 10.17 -22.50
C ILE A 190 10.31 9.36 -21.90
N PRO A 191 11.56 9.87 -21.90
CA PRO A 191 12.74 9.17 -21.39
C PRO A 191 12.78 9.22 -19.85
N LEU A 192 11.71 8.77 -19.20
CA LEU A 192 11.60 8.61 -17.75
C LEU A 192 11.31 7.14 -17.46
N GLU A 193 11.98 6.60 -16.47
CA GLU A 193 11.79 5.22 -16.03
C GLU A 193 10.37 5.01 -15.49
N ARG A 194 9.87 3.78 -15.67
CA ARG A 194 8.59 3.36 -15.12
C ARG A 194 8.79 2.98 -13.66
N ALA A 195 7.96 3.54 -12.79
CA ALA A 195 7.95 3.17 -11.39
C ALA A 195 7.43 1.74 -11.19
N ILE A 196 8.01 1.04 -10.22
CA ILE A 196 7.49 -0.23 -9.69
C ILE A 196 6.24 0.09 -8.88
N MET A 197 5.12 -0.54 -9.23
CA MET A 197 3.81 -0.24 -8.63
C MET A 197 3.34 -1.27 -7.62
N ALA A 198 3.83 -2.50 -7.69
CA ALA A 198 3.56 -3.53 -6.68
C ALA A 198 4.70 -4.55 -6.59
N ILE A 199 4.97 -5.04 -5.38
CA ILE A 199 5.96 -6.09 -5.10
C ILE A 199 5.33 -7.12 -4.16
N ARG A 200 5.56 -8.41 -4.47
CA ARG A 200 5.46 -9.53 -3.53
C ARG A 200 6.85 -9.75 -2.96
N PHE A 201 7.10 -9.37 -1.71
CA PHE A 201 8.43 -9.41 -1.11
C PHE A 201 8.77 -10.83 -0.61
N SER A 202 7.77 -11.50 -0.03
CA SER A 202 7.73 -12.92 0.33
C SER A 202 6.29 -13.40 0.20
N ASN A 203 5.97 -14.66 0.53
CA ASN A 203 4.57 -15.12 0.58
C ASN A 203 3.72 -14.25 1.53
N GLU A 204 4.31 -13.78 2.63
CA GLU A 204 3.65 -13.06 3.71
C GLU A 204 3.69 -11.53 3.55
N PHE A 205 4.63 -10.99 2.76
CA PHE A 205 4.78 -9.54 2.55
C PHE A 205 4.35 -9.11 1.15
N PHE A 206 3.39 -8.19 1.09
CA PHE A 206 2.89 -7.58 -0.14
C PHE A 206 2.89 -6.06 -0.01
N GLY A 207 3.17 -5.34 -1.09
CA GLY A 207 3.09 -3.89 -1.06
C GLY A 207 2.82 -3.24 -2.40
N THR A 208 2.26 -2.03 -2.33
CA THR A 208 1.79 -1.25 -3.47
C THR A 208 2.30 0.18 -3.37
N GLN A 209 2.75 0.75 -4.49
CA GLN A 209 3.07 2.17 -4.60
C GLN A 209 1.80 3.02 -4.73
N PHE A 210 0.75 2.46 -5.32
CA PHE A 210 -0.55 3.09 -5.46
C PHE A 210 -1.38 2.95 -4.16
N HIS A 211 -2.56 3.55 -4.15
CA HIS A 211 -3.48 3.57 -3.01
C HIS A 211 -4.68 2.63 -3.26
N PRO A 212 -4.56 1.32 -3.02
CA PRO A 212 -5.67 0.39 -3.15
C PRO A 212 -6.79 0.66 -2.13
N GLU A 213 -6.52 1.40 -1.06
CA GLU A 213 -7.52 1.76 -0.06
C GLU A 213 -8.47 2.87 -0.53
N ALA A 214 -8.10 3.62 -1.57
CA ALA A 214 -8.81 4.84 -1.94
C ALA A 214 -10.28 4.60 -2.31
N ASP A 215 -11.15 5.43 -1.73
CA ASP A 215 -12.61 5.38 -1.87
C ASP A 215 -13.08 6.38 -2.92
N ALA A 216 -13.67 5.86 -4.00
CA ALA A 216 -14.17 6.66 -5.10
C ALA A 216 -15.25 7.66 -4.66
N LEU A 217 -16.19 7.24 -3.80
CA LEU A 217 -17.30 8.08 -3.35
C LEU A 217 -16.78 9.33 -2.62
N TRP A 218 -15.88 9.11 -1.65
CA TRP A 218 -15.32 10.23 -0.89
C TRP A 218 -14.43 11.13 -1.75
N MET A 219 -13.66 10.56 -2.67
CA MET A 219 -12.84 11.36 -3.59
C MET A 219 -13.72 12.24 -4.47
N THR A 220 -14.84 11.73 -5.00
CA THR A 220 -15.81 12.54 -5.76
C THR A 220 -16.40 13.66 -4.90
N LEU A 221 -16.80 13.37 -3.66
CA LEU A 221 -17.28 14.41 -2.74
C LEU A 221 -16.22 15.48 -2.45
N SER A 222 -14.97 15.06 -2.23
CA SER A 222 -13.86 15.97 -1.95
C SER A 222 -13.48 16.82 -3.15
N LEU A 223 -13.48 16.26 -4.37
CA LEU A 223 -13.15 17.03 -5.58
C LEU A 223 -14.24 18.04 -5.92
N ASN A 224 -15.50 17.76 -5.58
CA ASN A 224 -16.61 18.69 -5.76
C ASN A 224 -16.65 19.82 -4.71
N ASP A 225 -15.84 19.77 -3.64
CA ASP A 225 -15.66 20.92 -2.76
C ASP A 225 -14.97 22.07 -3.53
N PRO A 226 -15.54 23.29 -3.55
CA PRO A 226 -14.99 24.39 -4.36
C PRO A 226 -13.52 24.71 -4.07
N LYS A 227 -13.10 24.66 -2.80
CA LYS A 227 -11.70 24.96 -2.45
C LYS A 227 -10.77 23.88 -2.97
N ARG A 228 -11.18 22.61 -2.86
CA ARG A 228 -10.36 21.50 -3.36
C ARG A 228 -10.32 21.48 -4.89
N LYS A 229 -11.44 21.76 -5.57
CA LYS A 229 -11.48 21.93 -7.02
C LYS A 229 -10.48 22.99 -7.48
N ASP A 230 -10.58 24.20 -6.92
CA ASP A 230 -9.72 25.33 -7.30
C ASP A 230 -8.24 25.00 -7.06
N GLN A 231 -7.93 24.34 -5.93
CA GLN A 231 -6.57 23.89 -5.64
C GLN A 231 -6.07 22.87 -6.67
N VAL A 232 -6.84 21.82 -6.98
CA VAL A 232 -6.43 20.79 -7.93
C VAL A 232 -6.25 21.37 -9.33
N ILE A 233 -7.15 22.26 -9.77
CA ILE A 233 -7.02 22.93 -11.08
C ILE A 233 -5.76 23.80 -11.11
N ALA A 234 -5.47 24.55 -10.05
CA ALA A 234 -4.28 25.38 -9.96
C ALA A 234 -2.97 24.57 -9.96
N GLU A 235 -2.94 23.42 -9.27
CA GLU A 235 -1.74 22.57 -9.13
C GLU A 235 -1.53 21.60 -10.30
N HIS A 236 -2.60 21.12 -10.91
CA HIS A 236 -2.57 19.99 -11.84
C HIS A 236 -3.26 20.23 -13.19
N GLY A 237 -3.99 21.33 -13.33
CA GLY A 237 -4.72 21.69 -14.55
C GLY A 237 -6.15 21.16 -14.58
N GLU A 238 -6.98 21.84 -15.37
CA GLU A 238 -8.42 21.57 -15.51
C GLU A 238 -8.69 20.22 -16.18
N GLU A 239 -7.97 19.89 -17.25
CA GLU A 239 -8.09 18.60 -17.95
C GLU A 239 -7.94 17.42 -16.98
N LYS A 240 -6.94 17.49 -16.11
CA LYS A 240 -6.62 16.44 -15.15
C LYS A 240 -7.65 16.33 -14.03
N TYR A 241 -8.28 17.44 -13.65
CA TYR A 241 -9.38 17.43 -12.69
C TYR A 241 -10.60 16.67 -13.25
N TYR A 242 -10.99 16.96 -14.50
CA TYR A 242 -12.14 16.29 -15.12
C TYR A 242 -11.87 14.82 -15.44
N ASP A 243 -10.67 14.48 -15.93
CA ASP A 243 -10.25 13.07 -16.12
C ASP A 243 -10.34 12.25 -14.83
N MET A 244 -9.97 12.85 -13.69
CA MET A 244 -10.12 12.18 -12.39
C MET A 244 -11.59 11.91 -12.05
N LEU A 245 -12.50 12.86 -12.27
CA LEU A 245 -13.93 12.67 -12.00
C LEU A 245 -14.52 11.56 -12.88
N ASP A 246 -14.21 11.56 -14.17
CA ASP A 246 -14.69 10.53 -15.11
C ASP A 246 -14.22 9.13 -14.70
N HIS A 247 -13.01 9.01 -14.15
CA HIS A 247 -12.48 7.75 -13.65
C HIS A 247 -13.06 7.30 -12.30
N LEU A 248 -13.55 8.23 -11.48
CA LEU A 248 -14.13 7.93 -10.18
C LEU A 248 -15.54 7.32 -10.28
N ASP A 249 -16.28 7.66 -11.34
CA ASP A 249 -17.63 7.14 -11.57
C ASP A 249 -17.65 5.76 -12.26
N ASP A 250 -16.49 5.25 -12.67
CA ASP A 250 -16.37 3.94 -13.35
C ASP A 250 -16.18 2.78 -12.35
N PRO A 251 -17.13 1.82 -12.26
CA PRO A 251 -17.08 0.71 -11.31
C PRO A 251 -15.93 -0.28 -11.57
N ASP A 252 -15.40 -0.34 -12.80
CA ASP A 252 -14.30 -1.25 -13.18
C ASP A 252 -12.92 -0.64 -12.93
N LYS A 253 -12.87 0.60 -12.40
CA LYS A 253 -11.63 1.30 -12.05
C LYS A 253 -11.34 1.22 -10.55
N ILE A 254 -11.36 2.35 -9.85
CA ILE A 254 -10.89 2.47 -8.46
C ILE A 254 -11.76 1.63 -7.53
N MET A 255 -13.07 1.57 -7.78
CA MET A 255 -14.01 0.76 -6.99
C MET A 255 -13.64 -0.73 -7.05
N LEU A 256 -13.24 -1.23 -8.23
CA LEU A 256 -12.78 -2.60 -8.40
C LEU A 256 -11.44 -2.85 -7.67
N THR A 257 -10.47 -1.95 -7.81
CA THR A 257 -9.20 -2.07 -7.06
C THR A 257 -9.44 -2.08 -5.55
N GLN A 258 -10.31 -1.20 -5.05
CA GLN A 258 -10.61 -1.08 -3.63
C GLN A 258 -11.31 -2.32 -3.05
N LYS A 259 -12.29 -2.88 -3.76
CA LYS A 259 -13.00 -4.07 -3.31
C LYS A 259 -12.17 -5.35 -3.40
N THR A 260 -11.08 -5.34 -4.15
CA THR A 260 -10.27 -6.54 -4.42
C THR A 260 -9.00 -6.57 -3.58
N VAL A 261 -8.07 -5.62 -3.74
CA VAL A 261 -6.67 -5.82 -3.33
C VAL A 261 -6.51 -6.10 -1.83
N ILE A 262 -7.00 -5.22 -0.96
CA ILE A 262 -6.84 -5.40 0.49
C ILE A 262 -7.70 -6.55 1.00
N GLN A 263 -8.91 -6.74 0.46
CA GLN A 263 -9.80 -7.82 0.86
C GLN A 263 -9.22 -9.20 0.53
N THR A 264 -8.68 -9.37 -0.68
CA THR A 264 -8.03 -10.62 -1.09
C THR A 264 -6.79 -10.90 -0.26
N PHE A 265 -5.95 -9.89 0.02
CA PHE A 265 -4.82 -10.06 0.92
C PHE A 265 -5.26 -10.53 2.32
N LEU A 266 -6.32 -9.93 2.89
CA LEU A 266 -6.87 -10.35 4.18
C LEU A 266 -7.40 -11.78 4.12
N ASN A 267 -8.16 -12.14 3.09
CA ASN A 267 -8.69 -13.50 2.92
C ASN A 267 -7.56 -14.54 2.90
N LEU A 268 -6.53 -14.30 2.10
CA LEU A 268 -5.37 -15.20 1.99
C LEU A 268 -4.61 -15.30 3.31
N SER A 269 -4.39 -14.17 3.99
CA SER A 269 -3.70 -14.14 5.28
C SER A 269 -4.49 -14.89 6.37
N VAL A 270 -5.81 -14.67 6.44
CA VAL A 270 -6.71 -15.34 7.38
C VAL A 270 -6.75 -16.84 7.12
N GLN A 271 -6.89 -17.25 5.86
CA GLN A 271 -6.89 -18.67 5.49
C GLN A 271 -5.58 -19.35 5.90
N ALA A 272 -4.44 -18.73 5.60
CA ALA A 272 -3.14 -19.30 5.93
C ALA A 272 -2.87 -19.37 7.44
N LEU A 273 -3.47 -18.48 8.25
CA LEU A 273 -3.44 -18.58 9.73
C LEU A 273 -4.30 -19.73 10.28
N GLN A 274 -5.22 -20.27 9.48
CA GLN A 274 -6.16 -21.33 9.87
C GLN A 274 -5.72 -22.73 9.39
N GLU A 275 -4.89 -22.80 8.36
CA GLU A 275 -4.36 -24.06 7.80
C GLU A 275 -3.25 -24.69 8.66
N VAL A 276 -2.95 -24.06 9.81
CA VAL A 276 -1.89 -24.41 10.76
C VAL A 276 -2.45 -25.13 11.98
#